data_AF-A0A8X7BBX8-F1
#
_entry.id   AF-A0A8X7BBX8-F1
#
_cell.length_a   1.000
_cell.length_b   1.000
_cell.length_c   1.000
_cell.angle_alpha   90.00
_cell.angle_beta   90.00
_cell.angle_gamma   90.00
#
_symmetry.space_group_name_H-M   'P 1'
#
loop_
_entity.id
_entity.type
_entity.pdbx_description
1 polymer ?
#
loop_
_entity_poly.entity_id
_entity_poly.type
_entity_poly.pdbx_seq_one_letter_code
_entity_poly.pdbx_strand_id
1 'polypeptide(L)'
;MTPSEPNSSIPRDANNSVLSASAKVFHPVVFDATNTDTGPNPPNVNNPIYVVNKIVGQLPHFSLDSSWSEPFSDLKLADPTFFKSGPIDILIGVNIALPMLKGQSLSLGDNKPFAVRSDLGWIVAGNLPSEDMFSSIAVNSIQVVTDELVRVTSGNTHVRNEDGRYVVRLPFNSSPSKLGDSRESAIRRFKSLERSLIKKPAIYSQYRDFMQEYLTLGHMELVPKSDYAKREANYLPHHAVLRDSSTTKLRVVFDASAKSTSGYSLNDILMVGPRVQRDVYPILLSFRTFQIAVCADLEKMFRQIRISSEDTNWQRIQWRDNPKETVKEYRLTTVTYGTSCAPYLSTRTLTQLAFDERERYPLASFATLHHFYVDDLLSGAATEKEAVELVWQLKEMMKKGGFNLRKWQSNSEIVIKEVAKNKDLKRVQNDEEIKILGIQ
;
A
#
# COMPACT_ATOMS: atom_id res chain seq x y z
N MET A 1 -25.31 -51.38 23.71
CA MET A 1 -24.90 -50.98 22.35
C MET A 1 -24.73 -49.48 22.34
N THR A 2 -23.46 -49.04 22.25
CA THR A 2 -22.96 -47.80 21.61
C THR A 2 -23.46 -46.43 22.10
N PRO A 3 -22.59 -45.41 22.06
CA PRO A 3 -22.12 -44.78 23.30
C PRO A 3 -22.28 -43.25 23.34
N SER A 4 -22.07 -42.75 24.54
CA SER A 4 -21.84 -41.36 24.95
C SER A 4 -20.89 -40.57 24.03
N GLU A 5 -21.35 -39.41 23.56
CA GLU A 5 -20.55 -38.37 22.93
C GLU A 5 -19.59 -37.73 23.97
N PRO A 6 -18.30 -37.56 23.67
CA PRO A 6 -17.40 -36.78 24.51
C PRO A 6 -17.44 -35.30 24.11
N ASN A 7 -17.66 -34.45 25.11
CA ASN A 7 -17.30 -33.03 25.09
C ASN A 7 -15.83 -32.86 24.70
N SER A 8 -15.56 -32.13 23.63
CA SER A 8 -14.26 -31.46 23.43
C SER A 8 -14.49 -30.00 23.00
N SER A 9 -14.47 -29.13 24.01
CA SER A 9 -14.26 -27.70 23.84
C SER A 9 -12.83 -27.47 23.32
N ILE A 10 -12.69 -27.24 22.02
CA ILE A 10 -11.43 -26.84 21.39
C ILE A 10 -11.33 -25.31 21.44
N PRO A 11 -10.29 -24.70 22.05
CA PRO A 11 -10.04 -23.28 21.89
C PRO A 11 -9.51 -23.02 20.48
N ARG A 12 -10.23 -22.22 19.68
CA ARG A 12 -9.82 -21.77 18.35
C ARG A 12 -9.07 -20.44 18.45
N ASP A 13 -7.81 -20.48 18.86
CA ASP A 13 -6.90 -19.34 18.73
C ASP A 13 -6.05 -19.48 17.45
N ALA A 14 -6.64 -19.12 16.31
CA ALA A 14 -5.88 -18.94 15.07
C ALA A 14 -5.24 -17.54 15.10
N ASN A 15 -4.11 -17.40 15.81
CA ASN A 15 -3.30 -16.19 15.81
C ASN A 15 -2.56 -16.04 14.47
N ASN A 16 -3.24 -15.52 13.45
CA ASN A 16 -2.63 -15.06 12.22
C ASN A 16 -1.94 -13.71 12.46
N SER A 17 -0.83 -13.70 13.21
CA SER A 17 -0.09 -12.47 13.48
C SER A 17 0.83 -12.13 12.30
N VAL A 18 0.33 -11.34 11.35
CA VAL A 18 1.20 -10.65 10.39
C VAL A 18 1.84 -9.47 11.12
N LEU A 19 3.15 -9.55 11.35
CA LEU A 19 3.88 -8.55 12.11
C LEU A 19 4.45 -7.50 11.16
N SER A 20 3.83 -6.32 11.12
CA SER A 20 4.45 -5.13 10.53
C SER A 20 5.35 -4.47 11.57
N ALA A 21 6.66 -4.49 11.38
CA ALA A 21 7.60 -3.81 12.27
C ALA A 21 8.24 -2.59 11.58
N SER A 22 8.25 -1.45 12.29
CA SER A 22 9.06 -0.30 11.90
C SER A 22 10.52 -0.59 12.25
N ALA A 23 11.41 -0.61 11.27
CA ALA A 23 12.84 -0.81 11.46
C ALA A 23 13.56 0.55 11.59
N LYS A 24 14.47 0.69 12.55
CA LYS A 24 15.47 1.76 12.55
C LYS A 24 16.79 1.21 12.01
N VAL A 25 17.41 1.92 11.08
CA VAL A 25 18.72 1.55 10.54
C VAL A 25 19.82 2.12 11.44
N PHE A 26 20.62 1.24 12.03
CA PHE A 26 21.84 1.64 12.71
C PHE A 26 23.05 1.38 11.79
N HIS A 27 24.03 2.28 11.84
CA HIS A 27 25.32 2.16 11.12
C HIS A 27 26.09 0.92 11.61
N PRO A 28 27.04 0.36 10.84
CA PRO A 28 27.69 -0.92 11.14
C PRO A 28 28.09 -1.04 12.61
N VAL A 29 27.41 -1.93 13.32
CA VAL A 29 27.78 -2.35 14.67
C VAL A 29 28.50 -3.67 14.50
N VAL A 30 29.71 -3.76 15.04
CA VAL A 30 30.45 -5.02 15.11
C VAL A 30 29.71 -5.93 16.08
N PHE A 31 29.08 -6.99 15.57
CA PHE A 31 28.46 -8.01 16.40
C PHE A 31 29.52 -9.05 16.77
N ASP A 32 29.93 -9.07 18.04
CA ASP A 32 30.86 -10.07 18.56
C ASP A 32 30.05 -11.27 19.09
N ALA A 33 29.86 -12.27 18.24
CA ALA A 33 29.16 -13.50 18.61
C ALA A 33 30.07 -14.41 19.46
N THR A 34 30.37 -14.00 20.69
CA THR A 34 31.13 -14.83 21.62
C THR A 34 30.22 -15.86 22.30
N ASN A 35 30.16 -17.06 21.74
CA ASN A 35 29.78 -18.26 22.50
C ASN A 35 30.96 -19.24 22.53
N THR A 36 32.00 -18.82 23.26
CA THR A 36 33.11 -19.60 23.84
C THR A 36 33.40 -20.99 23.22
N ASP A 37 34.11 -21.04 22.10
CA ASP A 37 35.16 -22.03 21.73
C ASP A 37 35.64 -21.93 20.27
N THR A 38 35.31 -20.85 19.55
CA THR A 38 36.06 -20.53 18.34
C THR A 38 37.44 -20.07 18.77
N GLY A 39 38.50 -20.61 18.16
CA GLY A 39 39.89 -20.20 18.40
C GLY A 39 40.12 -18.68 18.23
N PRO A 40 41.37 -18.19 18.19
CA PRO A 40 41.75 -16.81 18.51
C PRO A 40 41.12 -15.66 17.67
N ASN A 41 40.24 -15.94 16.71
CA ASN A 41 39.47 -14.95 15.96
C ASN A 41 37.97 -15.37 15.88
N PRO A 42 37.06 -14.73 16.63
CA PRO A 42 35.62 -14.87 16.39
C PRO A 42 35.25 -14.34 14.98
N PRO A 43 34.20 -14.89 14.35
CA PRO A 43 33.74 -14.42 13.04
C PRO A 43 33.23 -12.98 13.14
N ASN A 44 34.00 -12.04 12.60
CA ASN A 44 33.63 -10.62 12.58
C ASN A 44 32.81 -10.32 11.32
N VAL A 45 31.51 -10.03 11.49
CA VAL A 45 30.60 -9.74 10.39
C VAL A 45 30.26 -8.25 10.39
N ASN A 46 30.80 -7.51 9.42
CA ASN A 46 30.62 -6.07 9.30
C ASN A 46 29.45 -5.73 8.35
N ASN A 47 28.21 -5.93 8.82
CA ASN A 47 26.98 -5.67 8.04
C ASN A 47 26.05 -4.68 8.76
N PRO A 48 25.26 -3.87 8.04
CA PRO A 48 24.24 -3.00 8.64
C PRO A 48 23.18 -3.84 9.37
N ILE A 49 22.86 -3.46 10.61
CA ILE A 49 21.86 -4.12 11.46
C ILE A 49 20.57 -3.30 11.46
N TYR A 50 19.44 -3.97 11.25
CA TYR A 50 18.11 -3.39 11.34
C TYR A 50 17.49 -3.77 12.68
N VAL A 51 17.11 -2.78 13.49
CA VAL A 51 16.41 -3.02 14.75
C VAL A 51 14.92 -2.84 14.54
N VAL A 52 14.16 -3.91 14.76
CA VAL A 52 12.71 -3.97 14.65
C VAL A 52 12.07 -4.26 16.00
N ASN A 53 10.87 -3.72 16.25
CA ASN A 53 10.17 -3.95 17.52
C ASN A 53 9.74 -5.42 17.73
N LYS A 54 9.58 -6.18 16.64
CA LYS A 54 9.28 -7.62 16.67
C LYS A 54 9.65 -8.26 15.32
N ILE A 55 10.33 -9.41 15.33
CA ILE A 55 10.76 -10.12 14.12
C ILE A 55 9.65 -11.03 13.61
N VAL A 56 9.24 -12.01 14.43
CA VAL A 56 8.17 -12.98 14.15
C VAL A 56 7.38 -13.31 15.42
N GLY A 57 6.32 -14.11 15.30
CA GLY A 57 5.71 -14.80 16.43
C GLY A 57 6.70 -15.73 17.14
N GLN A 58 6.27 -16.37 18.23
CA GLN A 58 7.12 -17.33 18.93
C GLN A 58 7.42 -18.53 18.02
N LEU A 59 8.67 -18.97 18.01
CA LEU A 59 9.13 -20.12 17.24
C LEU A 59 9.85 -21.12 18.16
N PRO A 60 9.64 -22.43 17.96
CA PRO A 60 8.54 -23.03 17.19
C PRO A 60 7.17 -22.56 17.69
N HIS A 61 6.12 -22.57 16.84
CA HIS A 61 4.78 -22.04 17.20
C HIS A 61 4.11 -22.80 18.35
N PHE A 62 4.59 -24.01 18.62
CA PHE A 62 4.26 -24.83 19.78
C PHE A 62 5.56 -25.47 20.28
N SER A 63 5.65 -25.71 21.58
CA SER A 63 6.79 -26.43 22.13
C SER A 63 6.71 -27.91 21.77
N LEU A 64 7.82 -28.45 21.30
CA LEU A 64 8.05 -29.87 21.12
C LEU A 64 8.45 -30.52 22.45
N ASP A 65 8.28 -31.83 22.56
CA ASP A 65 8.75 -32.61 23.70
C ASP A 65 10.29 -32.53 23.83
N SER A 66 10.81 -32.52 25.06
CA SER A 66 12.26 -32.41 25.28
C SER A 66 13.06 -33.61 24.74
N SER A 67 12.42 -34.77 24.53
CA SER A 67 13.02 -35.95 23.91
C SER A 67 13.60 -35.68 22.51
N TRP A 68 13.12 -34.64 21.82
CA TRP A 68 13.67 -34.20 20.53
C TRP A 68 15.10 -33.68 20.61
N SER A 69 15.58 -33.31 21.80
CA SER A 69 16.96 -32.89 22.02
C SER A 69 17.92 -34.05 22.29
N GLU A 70 17.41 -35.22 22.67
CA GLU A 70 18.23 -36.38 23.06
C GLU A 70 19.18 -36.85 21.95
N PRO A 71 18.78 -36.96 20.66
CA PRO A 71 19.69 -37.40 19.60
C PRO A 71 20.86 -36.44 19.34
N PHE A 72 20.79 -35.22 19.90
CA PHE A 72 21.78 -34.16 19.70
C PHE A 72 22.44 -33.74 21.02
N SER A 73 22.29 -34.52 22.10
CA SER A 73 22.82 -34.19 23.44
C SER A 73 24.33 -33.94 23.45
N ASP A 74 25.05 -34.64 22.57
CA ASP A 74 26.51 -34.58 22.49
C ASP A 74 27.00 -33.40 21.64
N LEU A 75 26.08 -32.63 21.04
CA LEU A 75 26.39 -31.51 20.18
C LEU A 75 26.24 -30.19 20.94
N LYS A 76 27.22 -29.29 20.78
CA LYS A 76 27.07 -27.88 21.16
C LYS A 76 26.15 -27.19 20.15
N LEU A 77 24.84 -27.16 20.44
CA LEU A 77 23.82 -26.55 19.59
C LEU A 77 23.94 -25.02 19.55
N ALA A 78 23.58 -24.44 18.40
CA ALA A 78 23.46 -22.99 18.23
C ALA A 78 22.27 -22.43 19.01
N ASP A 79 21.19 -23.22 19.12
CA ASP A 79 20.05 -22.98 20.00
C ASP A 79 19.81 -24.25 20.85
N PRO A 80 20.30 -24.29 22.10
CA PRO A 80 20.08 -25.41 23.01
C PRO A 80 18.61 -25.65 23.37
N THR A 81 17.74 -24.69 23.07
CA THR A 81 16.32 -24.69 23.41
C THR A 81 15.40 -24.69 22.20
N PHE A 82 15.89 -25.12 21.02
CA PHE A 82 15.16 -25.08 19.75
C PHE A 82 13.77 -25.75 19.77
N PHE A 83 13.55 -26.67 20.71
CA PHE A 83 12.29 -27.38 20.91
C PHE A 83 11.27 -26.57 21.73
N LYS A 84 11.68 -25.50 22.43
CA LYS A 84 10.79 -24.65 23.24
C LYS A 84 10.31 -23.46 22.43
N SER A 85 9.00 -23.23 22.40
CA SER A 85 8.44 -22.01 21.81
C SER A 85 8.96 -20.76 22.52
N GLY A 86 9.58 -19.85 21.76
CA GLY A 86 10.18 -18.63 22.30
C GLY A 86 10.25 -17.48 21.28
N PRO A 87 10.49 -16.24 21.73
CA PRO A 87 10.70 -15.12 20.81
C PRO A 87 11.98 -15.32 19.99
N ILE A 88 11.98 -14.80 18.76
CA ILE A 88 13.21 -14.71 17.95
C ILE A 88 13.86 -13.35 18.19
N ASP A 89 15.11 -13.38 18.67
CA ASP A 89 15.88 -12.19 18.99
C ASP A 89 16.60 -11.60 17.77
N ILE A 90 17.10 -12.44 16.85
CA ILE A 90 17.91 -12.04 15.71
C ILE A 90 17.52 -12.83 14.46
N LEU A 91 17.36 -12.13 13.33
CA LEU A 91 17.22 -12.74 12.00
C LEU A 91 18.51 -12.54 11.21
N ILE A 92 19.15 -13.65 10.81
CA ILE A 92 20.41 -13.62 10.05
C ILE A 92 20.11 -13.82 8.56
N GLY A 93 20.54 -12.88 7.73
CA GLY A 93 20.39 -12.97 6.28
C GLY A 93 21.16 -14.13 5.67
N VAL A 94 20.66 -14.69 4.56
CA VAL A 94 21.28 -15.84 3.86
C VAL A 94 22.72 -15.56 3.42
N ASN A 95 23.02 -14.31 3.06
CA ASN A 95 24.37 -13.85 2.71
C ASN A 95 25.37 -13.93 3.88
N ILE A 96 24.90 -14.00 5.12
CA ILE A 96 25.71 -14.19 6.33
C ILE A 96 25.64 -15.64 6.80
N ALA A 97 24.44 -16.22 6.83
CA ALA A 97 24.21 -17.56 7.35
C ALA A 97 24.92 -18.65 6.53
N LEU A 98 24.90 -18.59 5.19
CA LEU A 98 25.52 -19.62 4.35
C LEU A 98 27.05 -19.69 4.52
N PRO A 99 27.81 -18.57 4.50
CA PRO A 99 29.25 -18.59 4.79
C PRO A 99 29.63 -19.16 6.17
N MET A 100 28.73 -19.11 7.16
CA MET A 100 28.99 -19.65 8.50
C MET A 100 28.91 -21.17 8.58
N LEU A 101 28.34 -21.85 7.57
CA LEU A 101 28.23 -23.31 7.55
C LEU A 101 29.59 -23.95 7.31
N LYS A 102 29.91 -24.99 8.09
CA LYS A 102 31.20 -25.69 8.06
C LYS A 102 31.19 -27.00 7.26
N GLY A 103 30.10 -27.29 6.55
CA GLY A 103 29.97 -28.46 5.68
C GLY A 103 29.89 -29.82 6.39
N GLN A 104 29.95 -29.86 7.73
CA GLN A 104 29.74 -31.08 8.51
C GLN A 104 28.24 -31.24 8.81
N SER A 105 27.72 -32.44 8.63
CA SER A 105 26.33 -32.77 8.93
C SER A 105 26.21 -34.09 9.68
N LEU A 106 25.32 -34.15 10.67
CA LEU A 106 24.87 -35.36 11.33
C LEU A 106 23.43 -35.64 10.88
N SER A 107 23.21 -36.70 10.11
CA SER A 107 21.87 -37.12 9.70
C SER A 107 21.40 -38.28 10.58
N LEU A 108 20.15 -38.24 11.05
CA LEU A 108 19.51 -39.33 11.78
C LEU A 108 18.81 -40.34 10.86
N GLY A 109 18.92 -40.16 9.54
CA GLY A 109 18.28 -40.97 8.49
C GLY A 109 17.19 -40.21 7.73
N ASP A 110 16.57 -40.90 6.77
CA ASP A 110 15.54 -40.31 5.91
C ASP A 110 14.31 -39.87 6.72
N ASN A 111 13.77 -38.70 6.36
CA ASN A 111 12.58 -38.10 6.98
C ASN A 111 12.69 -37.83 8.50
N LYS A 112 13.91 -37.67 9.02
CA LYS A 112 14.20 -37.28 10.40
C LYS A 112 14.96 -35.95 10.47
N PRO A 113 15.04 -35.33 11.65
CA PRO A 113 15.91 -34.18 11.85
C PRO A 113 17.38 -34.52 11.60
N PHE A 114 18.14 -33.53 11.16
CA PHE A 114 19.58 -33.56 10.98
C PHE A 114 20.19 -32.30 11.60
N ALA A 115 21.49 -32.34 11.88
CA ALA A 115 22.24 -31.19 12.38
C ALA A 115 23.33 -30.78 11.39
N VAL A 116 23.56 -29.49 11.21
CA VAL A 116 24.63 -28.93 10.37
C VAL A 116 25.53 -28.05 11.24
N ARG A 117 26.84 -28.23 11.12
CA ARG A 117 27.81 -27.42 11.86
C ARG A 117 27.88 -26.01 11.29
N SER A 118 27.79 -25.01 12.16
CA SER A 118 28.06 -23.61 11.85
C SER A 118 29.06 -22.99 12.84
N ASP A 119 29.50 -21.77 12.54
CA ASP A 119 30.28 -20.94 13.49
C ASP A 119 29.56 -20.66 14.81
N LEU A 120 28.22 -20.68 14.84
CA LEU A 120 27.42 -20.42 16.05
C LEU A 120 27.12 -21.68 16.87
N GLY A 121 27.54 -22.85 16.39
CA GLY A 121 27.16 -24.15 16.95
C GLY A 121 26.45 -25.03 15.92
N TRP A 122 25.94 -26.18 16.36
CA TRP A 122 25.18 -27.09 15.51
C TRP A 122 23.73 -26.59 15.34
N ILE A 123 23.30 -26.45 14.09
CA ILE A 123 21.94 -26.03 13.71
C ILE A 123 21.13 -27.29 13.42
N VAL A 124 20.00 -27.47 14.10
CA VAL A 124 19.07 -28.59 13.86
C VAL A 124 18.04 -28.17 12.81
N ALA A 125 17.82 -29.00 11.80
CA ALA A 125 16.82 -28.80 10.76
C ALA A 125 16.23 -30.15 10.31
N GLY A 126 15.10 -30.15 9.61
CA GLY A 126 14.53 -31.36 9.02
C GLY A 126 13.07 -31.57 9.39
N ASN A 127 12.58 -32.76 9.06
CA ASN A 127 11.16 -33.08 9.17
C ASN A 127 10.81 -33.55 10.58
N LEU A 128 9.64 -33.13 11.04
CA LEU A 128 8.98 -33.75 12.18
C LEU A 128 8.15 -34.94 11.66
N PRO A 129 8.30 -36.15 12.22
CA PRO A 129 7.49 -37.30 11.85
C PRO A 129 6.09 -37.16 12.47
N SER A 130 5.17 -36.56 11.72
CA SER A 130 3.74 -36.93 11.61
C SER A 130 2.96 -35.79 10.94
N GLU A 131 2.18 -36.14 9.92
CA GLU A 131 1.18 -35.24 9.32
C GLU A 131 -0.04 -35.03 10.26
N ASP A 132 -0.22 -35.90 11.26
CA ASP A 132 -1.39 -35.92 12.15
C ASP A 132 -1.27 -35.09 13.44
N MET A 133 -0.10 -34.49 13.75
CA MET A 133 0.11 -33.77 15.01
C MET A 133 -0.40 -32.32 15.02
N PHE A 134 -0.66 -31.73 13.84
CA PHE A 134 -0.92 -30.30 13.71
C PHE A 134 -2.25 -30.03 13.03
N SER A 135 -3.20 -29.45 13.77
CA SER A 135 -4.51 -29.01 13.24
C SER A 135 -4.43 -27.71 12.45
N SER A 136 -3.25 -27.07 12.36
CA SER A 136 -3.04 -25.78 11.71
C SER A 136 -1.66 -25.65 11.08
N ILE A 137 -1.61 -25.11 9.86
CA ILE A 137 -0.37 -24.69 9.20
C ILE A 137 -0.11 -23.22 9.56
N ALA A 138 1.07 -22.94 10.09
CA ALA A 138 1.50 -21.57 10.38
C ALA A 138 2.47 -21.07 9.31
N VAL A 139 2.16 -19.95 8.67
CA VAL A 139 3.01 -19.30 7.67
C VAL A 139 3.55 -17.99 8.24
N ASN A 140 4.87 -17.89 8.38
CA ASN A 140 5.53 -16.64 8.75
C ASN A 140 5.97 -15.89 7.49
N SER A 141 5.45 -14.68 7.29
CA SER A 141 5.95 -13.75 6.27
C SER A 141 6.55 -12.54 6.98
N ILE A 142 7.86 -12.33 6.82
CA ILE A 142 8.54 -11.13 7.29
C ILE A 142 8.78 -10.25 6.08
N GLN A 143 8.22 -9.04 6.12
CA GLN A 143 8.52 -8.01 5.13
C GLN A 143 9.05 -6.78 5.84
N VAL A 144 10.35 -6.52 5.69
CA VAL A 144 10.95 -5.27 6.13
C VAL A 144 10.74 -4.25 5.02
N VAL A 145 9.82 -3.32 5.23
CA VAL A 145 9.67 -2.15 4.36
C VAL A 145 10.61 -1.07 4.88
N THR A 146 11.76 -0.91 4.21
CA THR A 146 12.71 0.16 4.50
C THR A 146 12.19 1.49 3.95
N ASP A 147 11.15 2.04 4.57
CA ASP A 147 10.58 3.34 4.21
C ASP A 147 11.58 4.51 4.41
N GLU A 148 12.76 4.27 5.00
CA GLU A 148 13.83 5.26 5.15
C GLU A 148 14.65 5.53 3.87
N LEU A 149 14.48 4.77 2.79
CA LEU A 149 15.29 4.93 1.57
C LEU A 149 14.74 5.95 0.55
N VAL A 150 13.58 6.56 0.81
CA VAL A 150 13.16 7.73 0.04
C VAL A 150 13.36 8.98 0.89
N ARG A 151 14.63 9.37 1.08
CA ARG A 151 14.99 10.77 1.29
C ARG A 151 14.57 11.57 0.05
N VAL A 152 13.27 11.82 -0.14
CA VAL A 152 12.79 12.84 -1.06
C VAL A 152 13.18 14.17 -0.45
N THR A 153 14.31 14.71 -0.91
CA THR A 153 14.74 16.11 -0.87
C THR A 153 14.41 16.89 0.42
N SER A 154 15.44 17.19 1.20
CA SER A 154 15.49 18.02 2.43
C SER A 154 14.45 19.14 2.58
N GLY A 155 13.20 18.79 2.88
CA GLY A 155 12.10 19.71 3.18
C GLY A 155 10.80 18.97 3.45
N ASN A 156 9.88 19.58 4.21
CA ASN A 156 8.52 19.06 4.41
C ASN A 156 7.77 19.08 3.07
N THR A 157 7.76 17.97 2.34
CA THR A 157 7.11 17.84 1.02
C THR A 157 5.59 17.70 1.09
N HIS A 158 5.05 17.56 2.30
CA HIS A 158 3.62 17.47 2.56
C HIS A 158 3.27 18.13 3.89
N VAL A 159 2.04 18.63 3.99
CA VAL A 159 1.44 19.19 5.20
C VAL A 159 0.00 18.71 5.28
N ARG A 160 -0.53 18.51 6.49
CA ARG A 160 -1.94 18.23 6.70
C ARG A 160 -2.67 19.53 7.03
N ASN A 161 -3.69 19.87 6.25
CA ASN A 161 -4.46 21.09 6.47
C ASN A 161 -5.48 20.93 7.62
N GLU A 162 -6.17 22.02 7.97
CA GLU A 162 -7.17 22.05 9.04
C GLU A 162 -8.35 21.09 8.80
N ASP A 163 -8.69 20.82 7.52
CA ASP A 163 -9.72 19.85 7.12
C ASP A 163 -9.23 18.39 7.19
N GLY A 164 -7.97 18.15 7.59
CA GLY A 164 -7.35 16.83 7.65
C GLY A 164 -6.81 16.30 6.32
N ARG A 165 -6.98 17.03 5.22
CA ARG A 165 -6.46 16.66 3.89
C ARG A 165 -4.96 16.93 3.78
N TYR A 166 -4.27 16.08 3.05
CA TYR A 166 -2.87 16.28 2.72
C TYR A 166 -2.71 17.26 1.57
N VAL A 167 -1.80 18.20 1.73
CA VAL A 167 -1.30 19.15 0.74
C VAL A 167 0.11 18.74 0.39
N VAL A 168 0.38 18.42 -0.88
CA VAL A 168 1.69 17.95 -1.35
C VAL A 168 2.30 18.91 -2.36
N ARG A 169 3.63 18.91 -2.46
CA ARG A 169 4.39 19.59 -3.52
C ARG A 169 4.55 18.66 -4.73
N LEU A 170 4.65 19.23 -5.92
CA LEU A 170 5.05 18.51 -7.12
C LEU A 170 6.55 18.17 -7.04
N PRO A 171 6.95 16.91 -7.20
CA PRO A 171 8.34 16.50 -7.05
C PRO A 171 9.10 16.78 -8.35
N PHE A 172 9.64 17.99 -8.50
CA PHE A 172 10.42 18.36 -9.69
C PHE A 172 11.82 17.70 -9.67
N ASN A 173 12.20 17.06 -10.78
CA ASN A 173 13.55 16.52 -11.01
C ASN A 173 14.50 17.53 -11.67
N SER A 174 13.95 18.65 -12.14
CA SER A 174 14.63 19.72 -12.88
C SER A 174 13.94 21.04 -12.57
N SER A 175 14.64 22.16 -12.75
CA SER A 175 14.01 23.47 -12.62
C SER A 175 12.77 23.60 -13.53
N PRO A 176 11.61 24.01 -12.99
CA PRO A 176 10.40 24.26 -13.79
C PRO A 176 10.63 25.30 -14.91
N SER A 177 11.65 26.15 -14.79
CA SER A 177 12.07 27.11 -15.82
C SER A 177 12.48 26.46 -17.16
N LYS A 178 12.66 25.13 -17.21
CA LYS A 178 12.88 24.39 -18.47
C LYS A 178 11.62 24.32 -19.35
N LEU A 179 10.43 24.49 -18.77
CA LEU A 179 9.19 24.51 -19.56
C LEU A 179 9.12 25.81 -20.37
N GLY A 180 8.82 25.66 -21.66
CA GLY A 180 8.46 26.78 -22.52
C GLY A 180 6.97 27.12 -22.39
N ASP A 181 6.47 27.92 -23.33
CA ASP A 181 5.05 28.25 -23.40
C ASP A 181 4.24 27.02 -23.84
N SER A 182 3.11 26.76 -23.16
CA SER A 182 2.13 25.73 -23.53
C SER A 182 0.72 26.29 -23.71
N ARG A 183 0.55 27.61 -23.63
CA ARG A 183 -0.77 28.26 -23.60
C ARG A 183 -1.46 28.22 -24.96
N GLU A 184 -0.73 28.53 -26.02
CA GLU A 184 -1.28 28.55 -27.38
C GLU A 184 -1.60 27.15 -27.91
N SER A 185 -0.80 26.16 -27.54
CA SER A 185 -1.06 24.77 -27.92
C SER A 185 -2.29 24.23 -27.18
N ALA A 186 -2.42 24.53 -25.88
CA ALA A 186 -3.59 24.18 -25.08
C ALA A 186 -4.89 24.81 -25.62
N ILE A 187 -4.89 26.11 -25.96
CA ILE A 187 -6.10 26.78 -26.49
C ILE A 187 -6.57 26.18 -27.82
N ARG A 188 -5.61 25.86 -28.69
CA ARG A 188 -5.90 25.27 -29.99
C ARG A 188 -6.54 23.90 -29.82
N ARG A 189 -6.00 23.08 -28.91
CA ARG A 189 -6.54 21.75 -28.58
C ARG A 189 -7.92 21.84 -27.93
N PHE A 190 -8.13 22.76 -26.98
CA PHE A 190 -9.44 22.99 -26.36
C PHE A 190 -10.50 23.40 -27.38
N LYS A 191 -10.23 24.41 -28.23
CA LYS A 191 -11.18 24.83 -29.27
C LYS A 191 -11.49 23.70 -30.26
N SER A 192 -10.52 22.82 -30.55
CA SER A 192 -10.75 21.65 -31.39
C SER A 192 -11.67 20.62 -30.72
N LEU A 193 -11.40 20.32 -29.44
CA LEU A 193 -12.27 19.47 -28.61
C LEU A 193 -13.70 20.02 -28.58
N GLU A 194 -13.87 21.31 -28.28
CA GLU A 194 -15.17 21.95 -28.18
C GLU A 194 -15.96 21.87 -29.50
N ARG A 195 -15.33 22.17 -30.65
CA ARG A 195 -15.96 22.01 -31.97
C ARG A 195 -16.43 20.59 -32.25
N SER A 196 -15.67 19.58 -31.78
CA SER A 196 -16.05 18.18 -31.92
C SER A 196 -17.22 17.81 -31.00
N LEU A 197 -17.20 18.28 -29.76
CA LEU A 197 -18.24 18.01 -28.76
C LEU A 197 -19.57 18.70 -29.08
N ILE A 198 -19.55 19.92 -29.63
CA ILE A 198 -20.78 20.62 -30.06
C ILE A 198 -21.61 19.78 -31.04
N LYS A 199 -20.96 18.96 -31.89
CA LYS A 199 -21.63 18.05 -32.82
C LYS A 199 -22.30 16.86 -32.12
N LYS A 200 -22.05 16.64 -30.83
CA LYS A 200 -22.52 15.52 -30.01
C LYS A 200 -23.12 16.03 -28.68
N PRO A 201 -24.36 16.59 -28.69
CA PRO A 201 -24.92 17.31 -27.54
C PRO A 201 -24.95 16.50 -26.23
N ALA A 202 -25.30 15.22 -26.29
CA ALA A 202 -25.36 14.35 -25.10
C ALA A 202 -23.99 14.13 -24.45
N ILE A 203 -22.93 13.99 -25.25
CA ILE A 203 -21.55 13.84 -24.76
C ILE A 203 -21.03 15.20 -24.27
N TYR A 204 -21.38 16.28 -24.96
CA TYR A 204 -20.98 17.63 -24.53
C TYR A 204 -21.59 18.02 -23.19
N SER A 205 -22.85 17.66 -22.93
CA SER A 205 -23.47 17.84 -21.61
C SER A 205 -22.66 17.13 -20.52
N GLN A 206 -22.40 15.83 -20.68
CA GLN A 206 -21.62 15.05 -19.71
C GLN A 206 -20.20 15.60 -19.49
N TYR A 207 -19.58 16.12 -20.54
CA TYR A 207 -18.29 16.81 -20.45
C TYR A 207 -18.38 18.08 -19.59
N ARG A 208 -19.39 18.92 -19.82
CA ARG A 208 -19.59 20.14 -19.03
C ARG A 208 -19.95 19.81 -17.59
N ASP A 209 -20.81 18.83 -17.35
CA ASP A 209 -21.17 18.36 -16.02
C ASP A 209 -19.92 17.90 -15.24
N PHE A 210 -19.01 17.16 -15.90
CA PHE A 210 -17.74 16.75 -15.30
C PHE A 210 -16.86 17.95 -14.93
N MET A 211 -16.70 18.92 -15.84
CA MET A 211 -15.90 20.12 -15.57
C MET A 211 -16.53 20.97 -14.46
N GLN A 212 -17.86 21.10 -14.44
CA GLN A 212 -18.58 21.84 -13.41
C GLN A 212 -18.48 21.15 -12.05
N GLU A 213 -18.49 19.82 -11.99
CA GLU A 213 -18.22 19.05 -10.76
C GLU A 213 -16.82 19.35 -10.22
N TYR A 214 -15.81 19.44 -11.09
CA TYR A 214 -14.45 19.82 -10.71
C TYR A 214 -14.39 21.21 -10.07
N LEU A 215 -15.09 22.19 -10.64
CA LEU A 215 -15.16 23.54 -10.10
C LEU A 215 -15.90 23.57 -8.76
N THR A 216 -17.06 22.90 -8.70
CA THR A 216 -17.96 22.91 -7.52
C THR A 216 -17.30 22.23 -6.32
N LEU A 217 -16.55 21.16 -6.53
CA LEU A 217 -15.78 20.48 -5.48
C LEU A 217 -14.44 21.18 -5.17
N GLY A 218 -14.16 22.30 -5.84
CA GLY A 218 -12.93 23.07 -5.65
C GLY A 218 -11.67 22.33 -6.09
N HIS A 219 -11.76 21.33 -6.97
CA HIS A 219 -10.60 20.63 -7.55
C HIS A 219 -9.94 21.41 -8.69
N MET A 220 -10.64 22.44 -9.17
CA MET A 220 -10.06 23.48 -9.98
C MET A 220 -10.62 24.83 -9.55
N GLU A 221 -9.87 25.90 -9.81
CA GLU A 221 -10.29 27.26 -9.52
C GLU A 221 -9.90 28.19 -10.66
N LEU A 222 -10.61 29.31 -10.79
CA LEU A 222 -10.29 30.33 -11.80
C LEU A 222 -8.94 30.96 -11.46
N VAL A 223 -8.04 31.05 -12.44
CA VAL A 223 -6.77 31.73 -12.24
C VAL A 223 -7.03 33.23 -12.04
N PRO A 224 -6.54 33.85 -10.94
CA PRO A 224 -6.68 35.29 -10.73
C PRO A 224 -6.01 36.08 -11.86
N LYS A 225 -6.57 37.24 -12.23
CA LYS A 225 -5.99 38.10 -13.28
C LYS A 225 -4.56 38.53 -12.97
N SER A 226 -4.19 38.65 -11.69
CA SER A 226 -2.82 38.92 -11.23
C SER A 226 -1.82 37.85 -11.66
N ASP A 227 -2.29 36.62 -11.82
CA ASP A 227 -1.46 35.44 -12.13
C ASP A 227 -1.35 35.17 -13.64
N TYR A 228 -2.03 35.96 -14.49
CA TYR A 228 -1.95 35.81 -15.95
C TYR A 228 -0.57 36.20 -16.50
N ALA A 229 0.09 37.16 -15.86
CA ALA A 229 1.43 37.63 -16.27
C ALA A 229 2.57 36.74 -15.74
N LYS A 230 2.28 35.77 -14.85
CA LYS A 230 3.31 34.86 -14.33
C LYS A 230 3.78 33.94 -15.46
N ARG A 231 5.08 34.02 -15.77
CA ARG A 231 5.74 33.15 -16.76
C ARG A 231 5.88 31.70 -16.27
N GLU A 232 5.82 31.49 -14.96
CA GLU A 232 5.89 30.19 -14.31
C GLU A 232 4.52 29.51 -14.31
N ALA A 233 4.12 29.03 -15.48
CA ALA A 233 2.87 28.34 -15.67
C ALA A 233 2.97 27.29 -16.77
N ASN A 234 2.20 26.21 -16.62
CA ASN A 234 2.05 25.21 -17.65
C ASN A 234 0.57 24.87 -17.86
N TYR A 235 0.15 24.87 -19.12
CA TYR A 235 -1.22 24.56 -19.54
C TYR A 235 -1.30 23.12 -20.05
N LEU A 236 -2.05 22.30 -19.33
CA LEU A 236 -2.37 20.92 -19.68
C LEU A 236 -3.52 20.93 -20.68
N PRO A 237 -3.34 20.41 -21.91
CA PRO A 237 -4.45 20.07 -22.76
C PRO A 237 -5.29 18.96 -22.11
N HIS A 238 -6.57 18.90 -22.43
CA HIS A 238 -7.45 17.85 -21.95
C HIS A 238 -8.39 17.35 -23.02
N HIS A 239 -8.92 16.14 -22.83
CA HIS A 239 -9.86 15.51 -23.75
C HIS A 239 -10.88 14.64 -23.00
N ALA A 240 -12.05 14.45 -23.60
CA ALA A 240 -13.11 13.61 -23.06
C ALA A 240 -12.92 12.15 -23.53
N VAL A 241 -12.95 11.22 -22.59
CA VAL A 241 -12.86 9.77 -22.82
C VAL A 241 -14.16 9.13 -22.33
N LEU A 242 -14.79 8.33 -23.19
CA LEU A 242 -15.93 7.51 -22.80
C LEU A 242 -15.44 6.21 -22.16
N ARG A 243 -16.08 5.79 -21.07
CA ARG A 243 -15.86 4.48 -20.45
C ARG A 243 -17.15 3.67 -20.48
N ASP A 244 -16.99 2.37 -20.65
CA ASP A 244 -18.05 1.38 -20.44
C ASP A 244 -18.25 1.15 -18.94
N SER A 245 -18.68 2.19 -18.21
CA SER A 245 -18.97 2.10 -16.78
C SER A 245 -20.43 2.42 -16.48
N SER A 246 -20.98 1.76 -15.46
CA SER A 246 -22.37 1.91 -15.03
C SER A 246 -22.69 3.25 -14.36
N THR A 247 -21.68 4.04 -13.95
CA THR A 247 -21.89 5.21 -13.06
C THR A 247 -21.37 6.54 -13.60
N THR A 248 -20.36 6.58 -14.49
CA THR A 248 -19.96 7.82 -15.18
C THR A 248 -19.42 7.47 -16.55
N LYS A 249 -20.24 7.66 -17.58
CA LYS A 249 -19.89 7.27 -18.95
C LYS A 249 -18.75 8.13 -19.52
N LEU A 250 -18.44 9.29 -18.94
CA LEU A 250 -17.41 10.21 -19.42
C LEU A 250 -16.41 10.61 -18.31
N ARG A 251 -15.12 10.64 -18.66
CA ARG A 251 -14.05 11.24 -17.84
C ARG A 251 -13.24 12.23 -18.68
N VAL A 252 -12.70 13.27 -18.07
CA VAL A 252 -11.78 14.21 -18.74
C VAL A 252 -10.35 13.84 -18.38
N VAL A 253 -9.45 13.63 -19.35
CA VAL A 253 -8.05 13.32 -19.09
C VAL A 253 -7.19 14.53 -19.39
N PHE A 254 -6.29 14.86 -18.47
CA PHE A 254 -5.33 15.96 -18.59
C PHE A 254 -3.97 15.41 -19.07
N ASP A 255 -3.46 15.98 -20.16
CA ASP A 255 -2.26 15.53 -20.86
C ASP A 255 -1.02 16.26 -20.33
N ALA A 256 -0.39 15.70 -19.30
CA ALA A 256 0.88 16.21 -18.75
C ALA A 256 2.12 15.81 -19.57
N SER A 257 1.94 15.03 -20.65
CA SER A 257 2.99 14.67 -21.60
C SER A 257 3.03 15.61 -22.82
N ALA A 258 2.09 16.54 -22.93
CA ALA A 258 2.09 17.58 -23.95
C ALA A 258 3.37 18.42 -23.84
N LYS A 259 4.15 18.46 -24.93
CA LYS A 259 5.37 19.27 -24.99
C LYS A 259 5.03 20.76 -25.09
N SER A 260 5.76 21.58 -24.34
CA SER A 260 5.80 23.04 -24.47
C SER A 260 6.69 23.47 -25.65
N THR A 261 6.80 24.79 -25.90
CA THR A 261 7.69 25.32 -26.96
C THR A 261 9.17 24.97 -26.76
N SER A 262 9.61 24.62 -25.55
CA SER A 262 10.98 24.16 -25.28
C SER A 262 11.21 22.69 -25.62
N GLY A 263 10.18 21.94 -26.02
CA GLY A 263 10.25 20.50 -26.26
C GLY A 263 10.12 19.63 -25.00
N TYR A 264 10.04 20.23 -23.82
CA TYR A 264 9.78 19.54 -22.55
C TYR A 264 8.29 19.59 -22.18
N SER A 265 7.79 18.51 -21.58
CA SER A 265 6.49 18.42 -20.92
C SER A 265 6.64 18.45 -19.41
N LEU A 266 5.51 18.64 -18.71
CA LEU A 266 5.47 18.56 -17.26
C LEU A 266 5.98 17.20 -16.76
N ASN A 267 5.58 16.11 -17.41
CA ASN A 267 6.02 14.77 -17.03
C ASN A 267 7.54 14.55 -17.19
N ASP A 268 8.20 15.21 -18.14
CA ASP A 268 9.66 15.07 -18.30
C ASP A 268 10.43 15.68 -17.12
N ILE A 269 9.86 16.72 -16.48
CA ILE A 269 10.51 17.45 -15.39
C ILE A 269 10.02 17.03 -14.00
N LEU A 270 9.05 16.11 -13.91
CA LEU A 270 8.57 15.53 -12.66
C LEU A 270 9.26 14.19 -12.37
N MET A 271 9.55 13.94 -11.11
CA MET A 271 9.96 12.63 -10.62
C MET A 271 8.76 11.70 -10.59
N VAL A 272 8.90 10.50 -11.14
CA VAL A 272 7.87 9.44 -11.06
C VAL A 272 7.67 8.99 -9.60
N GLY A 273 8.76 8.96 -8.82
CA GLY A 273 8.81 8.35 -7.51
C GLY A 273 8.98 6.82 -7.59
N PRO A 274 9.50 6.18 -6.52
CA PRO A 274 9.62 4.73 -6.47
C PRO A 274 8.25 4.07 -6.44
N ARG A 275 8.18 2.80 -6.87
CA ARG A 275 6.97 1.99 -6.76
C ARG A 275 6.74 1.63 -5.29
N VAL A 276 5.86 2.38 -4.62
CA VAL A 276 5.41 2.10 -3.23
C VAL A 276 4.25 1.09 -3.22
N GLN A 277 3.51 1.01 -4.33
CA GLN A 277 2.36 0.11 -4.43
C GLN A 277 2.80 -1.35 -4.41
N ARG A 278 2.18 -2.14 -3.52
CA ARG A 278 2.35 -3.59 -3.46
C ARG A 278 1.96 -4.25 -4.78
N ASP A 279 2.57 -5.40 -5.03
CA ASP A 279 2.10 -6.26 -6.10
C ASP A 279 0.66 -6.72 -5.78
N VAL A 280 -0.17 -6.84 -6.81
CA VAL A 280 -1.55 -7.32 -6.70
C VAL A 280 -1.58 -8.76 -6.20
N TYR A 281 -0.57 -9.56 -6.54
CA TYR A 281 -0.56 -10.99 -6.24
C TYR A 281 -0.56 -11.30 -4.72
N PRO A 282 0.33 -10.72 -3.89
CA PRO A 282 0.25 -10.85 -2.43
C PRO A 282 -1.09 -10.38 -1.85
N ILE A 283 -1.66 -9.29 -2.37
CA ILE A 283 -2.95 -8.78 -1.91
C ILE A 283 -4.05 -9.82 -2.17
N LEU A 284 -4.09 -10.40 -3.38
CA LEU A 284 -5.06 -11.43 -3.74
C LEU A 284 -4.88 -12.73 -2.94
N LEU A 285 -3.63 -13.12 -2.63
CA LEU A 285 -3.37 -14.28 -1.78
C LEU A 285 -3.87 -14.05 -0.36
N SER A 286 -3.51 -12.92 0.26
CA SER A 286 -4.01 -12.55 1.59
C SER A 286 -5.53 -12.41 1.61
N PHE A 287 -6.12 -11.85 0.55
CA PHE A 287 -7.57 -11.70 0.46
C PHE A 287 -8.31 -13.05 0.54
N ARG A 288 -7.74 -14.11 -0.06
CA ARG A 288 -8.32 -15.46 -0.04
C ARG A 288 -8.24 -16.15 1.32
N THR A 289 -7.45 -15.66 2.27
CA THR A 289 -7.35 -16.25 3.61
C THR A 289 -8.42 -15.73 4.57
N PHE A 290 -9.13 -14.65 4.22
CA PHE A 290 -10.17 -14.08 5.07
C PHE A 290 -11.45 -14.91 5.00
N GLN A 291 -11.93 -15.36 6.16
CA GLN A 291 -13.22 -16.03 6.27
C GLN A 291 -14.36 -15.05 5.99
N ILE A 292 -14.23 -13.81 6.49
CA ILE A 292 -15.16 -12.71 6.23
C ILE A 292 -14.43 -11.67 5.37
N ALA A 293 -14.74 -11.65 4.08
CA ALA A 293 -14.13 -10.76 3.10
C ALA A 293 -14.84 -9.40 3.07
N VAL A 294 -14.07 -8.33 2.86
CA VAL A 294 -14.56 -6.95 2.74
C VAL A 294 -13.83 -6.22 1.61
N CYS A 295 -14.59 -5.65 0.68
CA CYS A 295 -14.05 -4.84 -0.41
C CYS A 295 -14.65 -3.43 -0.39
N ALA A 296 -13.90 -2.44 -0.86
CA ALA A 296 -14.38 -1.06 -1.05
C ALA A 296 -13.54 -0.29 -2.09
N ASP A 297 -14.07 0.84 -2.56
CA ASP A 297 -13.44 1.76 -3.53
C ASP A 297 -13.20 3.13 -2.87
N LEU A 298 -12.01 3.70 -3.02
CA LEU A 298 -11.70 5.06 -2.62
C LEU A 298 -12.26 6.06 -3.63
N GLU A 299 -13.24 6.84 -3.18
CA GLU A 299 -13.86 7.83 -4.04
C GLU A 299 -12.87 8.91 -4.48
N LYS A 300 -12.61 8.95 -5.79
CA LYS A 300 -11.86 10.04 -6.43
C LYS A 300 -10.50 10.24 -5.75
N MET A 301 -9.81 9.14 -5.40
CA MET A 301 -8.59 9.11 -4.58
C MET A 301 -7.61 10.27 -4.85
N PHE A 302 -7.16 10.44 -6.10
CA PHE A 302 -6.23 11.52 -6.48
C PHE A 302 -6.76 12.92 -6.15
N ARG A 303 -8.06 13.15 -6.34
CA ARG A 303 -8.73 14.45 -6.12
C ARG A 303 -8.91 14.77 -4.63
N GLN A 304 -8.70 13.82 -3.72
CA GLN A 304 -8.74 14.10 -2.28
C GLN A 304 -7.44 14.74 -1.78
N ILE A 305 -6.37 14.67 -2.55
CA ILE A 305 -5.03 15.16 -2.19
C ILE A 305 -4.80 16.50 -2.85
N ARG A 306 -4.52 17.53 -2.05
CA ARG A 306 -4.31 18.90 -2.52
C ARG A 306 -2.89 19.10 -3.03
N ILE A 307 -2.75 19.98 -4.02
CA ILE A 307 -1.46 20.48 -4.48
C ILE A 307 -1.23 21.84 -3.82
N SER A 308 -0.02 22.05 -3.31
CA SER A 308 0.40 23.33 -2.74
C SER A 308 0.19 24.48 -3.73
N SER A 309 -0.26 25.64 -3.24
CA SER A 309 -0.55 26.82 -4.05
C SER A 309 0.62 27.28 -4.93
N GLU A 310 1.86 27.07 -4.47
CA GLU A 310 3.06 27.43 -5.25
C GLU A 310 3.25 26.53 -6.49
N ASP A 311 2.64 25.34 -6.52
CA ASP A 311 2.75 24.40 -7.65
C ASP A 311 1.50 24.30 -8.53
N THR A 312 0.36 24.81 -8.07
CA THR A 312 -0.90 24.74 -8.83
C THR A 312 -0.81 25.38 -10.23
N ASN A 313 0.06 26.38 -10.41
CA ASN A 313 0.27 27.03 -11.71
C ASN A 313 0.89 26.12 -12.78
N TRP A 314 1.49 25.00 -12.41
CA TRP A 314 2.01 24.01 -13.35
C TRP A 314 0.92 23.09 -13.92
N GLN A 315 -0.30 23.20 -13.39
CA GLN A 315 -1.47 22.40 -13.76
C GLN A 315 -2.63 23.30 -14.22
N ARG A 316 -2.34 24.31 -15.05
CA ARG A 316 -3.39 25.17 -15.64
C ARG A 316 -4.10 24.44 -16.77
N ILE A 317 -5.35 24.82 -17.01
CA ILE A 317 -6.18 24.34 -18.13
C ILE A 317 -6.97 25.51 -18.69
N GLN A 318 -7.55 25.31 -19.87
CA GLN A 318 -8.41 26.31 -20.50
C GLN A 318 -9.79 25.75 -20.75
N TRP A 319 -10.81 26.46 -20.30
CA TRP A 319 -12.18 25.97 -20.41
C TRP A 319 -13.19 27.12 -20.41
N ARG A 320 -14.37 26.84 -20.98
CA ARG A 320 -15.57 27.68 -20.87
C ARG A 320 -16.78 26.77 -20.91
N ASP A 321 -17.81 27.14 -20.17
CA ASP A 321 -19.07 26.39 -20.14
C ASP A 321 -19.95 26.70 -21.36
N ASN A 322 -19.90 27.95 -21.82
CA ASN A 322 -20.67 28.45 -22.96
C ASN A 322 -19.74 28.85 -24.12
N PRO A 323 -19.94 28.31 -25.34
CA PRO A 323 -19.16 28.69 -26.52
C PRO A 323 -19.23 30.18 -26.90
N LYS A 324 -20.23 30.92 -26.41
CA LYS A 324 -20.37 32.37 -26.60
C LYS A 324 -19.49 33.18 -25.64
N GLU A 325 -19.03 32.58 -24.54
CA GLU A 325 -18.16 33.25 -23.58
C GLU A 325 -16.69 33.22 -24.01
N THR A 326 -15.88 34.09 -23.43
CA THR A 326 -14.44 34.02 -23.57
C THR A 326 -13.89 32.77 -22.87
N VAL A 327 -12.85 32.17 -23.45
CA VAL A 327 -12.15 31.04 -22.82
C VAL A 327 -11.47 31.55 -21.55
N LYS A 328 -11.71 30.86 -20.43
CA LYS A 328 -11.17 31.18 -19.12
C LYS A 328 -10.01 30.22 -18.80
N GLU A 329 -9.12 30.68 -17.93
CA GLU A 329 -8.00 29.89 -17.42
C GLU A 329 -8.31 29.41 -16.01
N TYR A 330 -8.18 28.10 -15.80
CA TYR A 330 -8.33 27.48 -14.49
C TYR A 330 -7.02 26.82 -14.10
N ARG A 331 -6.80 26.61 -12.81
CA ARG A 331 -5.71 25.76 -12.29
C ARG A 331 -6.29 24.63 -11.46
N LEU A 332 -5.75 23.43 -11.67
CA LEU A 332 -6.10 22.25 -10.88
C LEU A 332 -5.43 22.36 -9.50
N THR A 333 -6.18 22.05 -8.45
CA THR A 333 -5.76 22.24 -7.05
C THR A 333 -5.50 20.93 -6.32
N THR A 334 -5.60 19.80 -7.03
CA THR A 334 -5.44 18.44 -6.49
C THR A 334 -4.46 17.65 -7.34
N VAL A 335 -3.99 16.51 -6.82
CA VAL A 335 -3.16 15.59 -7.60
C VAL A 335 -3.92 15.20 -8.87
N THR A 336 -3.31 15.48 -10.03
CA THR A 336 -3.92 15.25 -11.34
C THR A 336 -3.43 13.94 -11.92
N TYR A 337 -4.35 13.01 -12.17
CA TYR A 337 -4.02 11.79 -12.92
C TYR A 337 -3.56 12.15 -14.34
N GLY A 338 -2.59 11.39 -14.85
CA GLY A 338 -1.86 11.72 -16.08
C GLY A 338 -0.51 12.39 -15.82
N THR A 339 -0.28 12.91 -14.60
CA THR A 339 1.07 13.27 -14.17
C THR A 339 1.85 12.03 -13.74
N SER A 340 3.15 11.99 -14.04
CA SER A 340 4.03 10.85 -13.77
C SER A 340 4.16 10.54 -12.27
N CYS A 341 4.07 11.57 -11.42
CA CYS A 341 4.17 11.47 -9.97
C CYS A 341 2.85 11.07 -9.26
N ALA A 342 1.69 11.13 -9.92
CA ALA A 342 0.39 10.94 -9.27
C ALA A 342 0.24 9.58 -8.54
N PRO A 343 0.67 8.43 -9.10
CA PRO A 343 0.59 7.15 -8.41
C PRO A 343 1.43 7.12 -7.12
N TYR A 344 2.64 7.68 -7.16
CA TYR A 344 3.51 7.79 -5.99
C TYR A 344 2.90 8.70 -4.92
N LEU A 345 2.49 9.92 -5.30
CA LEU A 345 1.92 10.90 -4.36
C LEU A 345 0.68 10.35 -3.67
N SER A 346 -0.21 9.70 -4.42
CA SER A 346 -1.44 9.12 -3.86
C SER A 346 -1.19 7.97 -2.90
N THR A 347 -0.35 7.02 -3.30
CA THR A 347 0.01 5.88 -2.44
C THR A 347 0.75 6.34 -1.19
N ARG A 348 1.76 7.21 -1.33
CA ARG A 348 2.56 7.72 -0.21
C ARG A 348 1.71 8.52 0.78
N THR A 349 0.67 9.21 0.29
CA THR A 349 -0.29 9.93 1.15
C THR A 349 -1.14 8.98 1.98
N LEU A 350 -1.66 7.89 1.39
CA LEU A 350 -2.37 6.86 2.17
C LEU A 350 -1.45 6.19 3.20
N THR A 351 -0.22 5.89 2.81
CA THR A 351 0.80 5.38 3.73
C THR A 351 1.05 6.36 4.88
N GLN A 352 1.15 7.66 4.60
CA GLN A 352 1.32 8.67 5.64
C GLN A 352 0.12 8.72 6.58
N LEU A 353 -1.11 8.70 6.05
CA LEU A 353 -2.34 8.64 6.85
C LEU A 353 -2.35 7.43 7.78
N ALA A 354 -1.99 6.26 7.26
CA ALA A 354 -1.90 5.04 8.04
C ALA A 354 -0.89 5.17 9.19
N PHE A 355 0.27 5.81 8.95
CA PHE A 355 1.26 6.04 10.00
C PHE A 355 0.80 7.08 11.03
N ASP A 356 0.22 8.19 10.58
CA ASP A 356 -0.23 9.28 11.44
C ASP A 356 -1.32 8.83 12.41
N GLU A 357 -2.20 7.91 11.99
CA GLU A 357 -3.35 7.47 12.76
C GLU A 357 -3.20 6.05 13.37
N ARG A 358 -2.03 5.40 13.23
CA ARG A 358 -1.80 3.99 13.59
C ARG A 358 -2.12 3.62 15.03
N GLU A 359 -1.91 4.55 15.96
CA GLU A 359 -2.16 4.31 17.39
C GLU A 359 -3.66 4.28 17.68
N ARG A 360 -4.45 5.03 16.92
CA ARG A 360 -5.91 5.15 17.09
C ARG A 360 -6.67 4.10 16.30
N TYR A 361 -6.20 3.78 15.10
CA TYR A 361 -6.88 2.86 14.16
C TYR A 361 -5.94 1.76 13.64
N PRO A 362 -5.44 0.89 14.52
CA PRO A 362 -4.40 -0.09 14.16
C PRO A 362 -4.83 -1.07 13.05
N LEU A 363 -6.09 -1.52 13.02
CA LEU A 363 -6.59 -2.43 11.99
C LEU A 363 -6.69 -1.73 10.63
N ALA A 364 -7.19 -0.50 10.63
CA ALA A 364 -7.29 0.31 9.41
C ALA A 364 -5.92 0.69 8.86
N SER A 365 -4.97 1.06 9.72
CA SER A 365 -3.59 1.35 9.31
C SER A 365 -2.94 0.11 8.70
N PHE A 366 -3.07 -1.05 9.32
CA PHE A 366 -2.59 -2.30 8.75
C PHE A 366 -3.21 -2.57 7.38
N ALA A 367 -4.55 -2.54 7.28
CA ALA A 367 -5.22 -2.74 6.00
C ALA A 367 -4.81 -1.69 4.95
N THR A 368 -4.57 -0.45 5.34
CA THR A 368 -4.16 0.62 4.43
C THR A 368 -2.77 0.37 3.84
N LEU A 369 -1.86 -0.17 4.63
CA LEU A 369 -0.49 -0.48 4.22
C LEU A 369 -0.37 -1.79 3.41
N HIS A 370 -1.32 -2.71 3.59
CA HIS A 370 -1.18 -4.09 3.12
C HIS A 370 -2.23 -4.55 2.11
N HIS A 371 -3.43 -3.94 2.09
CA HIS A 371 -4.60 -4.48 1.40
C HIS A 371 -5.15 -3.57 0.28
N PHE A 372 -4.57 -2.38 0.07
CA PHE A 372 -4.93 -1.52 -1.06
C PHE A 372 -4.17 -1.86 -2.32
N TYR A 373 -4.90 -1.95 -3.42
CA TYR A 373 -4.38 -1.89 -4.77
C TYR A 373 -4.90 -0.60 -5.45
N VAL A 374 -4.07 0.44 -5.46
CA VAL A 374 -4.48 1.81 -5.86
C VAL A 374 -5.66 2.29 -5.02
N ASP A 375 -6.84 2.45 -5.62
CA ASP A 375 -8.09 2.90 -5.01
C ASP A 375 -8.96 1.75 -4.49
N ASP A 376 -8.66 0.50 -4.85
CA ASP A 376 -9.42 -0.67 -4.43
C ASP A 376 -8.86 -1.27 -3.14
N LEU A 377 -9.73 -1.45 -2.13
CA LEU A 377 -9.44 -2.16 -0.90
C LEU A 377 -9.91 -3.62 -1.01
N LEU A 378 -9.02 -4.57 -0.72
CA LEU A 378 -9.32 -6.00 -0.62
C LEU A 378 -8.87 -6.56 0.72
N SER A 379 -9.75 -6.56 1.72
CA SER A 379 -9.43 -6.93 3.10
C SER A 379 -10.46 -7.90 3.68
N GLY A 380 -10.42 -8.10 4.99
CA GLY A 380 -11.29 -9.03 5.68
C GLY A 380 -10.76 -9.39 7.07
N ALA A 381 -11.43 -10.34 7.70
CA ALA A 381 -11.08 -10.86 9.02
C ALA A 381 -11.50 -12.33 9.17
N ALA A 382 -11.14 -12.95 10.30
CA ALA A 382 -11.56 -14.31 10.63
C ALA A 382 -13.01 -14.34 11.15
N THR A 383 -13.45 -13.27 11.84
CA THR A 383 -14.80 -13.19 12.42
C THR A 383 -15.56 -11.96 11.94
N GLU A 384 -16.90 -12.01 12.00
CA GLU A 384 -17.76 -10.88 11.61
C GLU A 384 -17.54 -9.67 12.52
N LYS A 385 -17.30 -9.91 13.82
CA LYS A 385 -17.02 -8.86 14.79
C LYS A 385 -15.77 -8.05 14.43
N GLU A 386 -14.68 -8.75 14.08
CA GLU A 386 -13.44 -8.11 13.64
C GLU A 386 -13.61 -7.39 12.30
N ALA A 387 -14.37 -7.96 11.37
CA ALA A 387 -14.65 -7.31 10.09
C ALA A 387 -15.46 -6.01 10.27
N VAL A 388 -16.45 -6.00 11.17
CA VAL A 388 -17.21 -4.79 11.51
C VAL A 388 -16.30 -3.71 12.13
N GLU A 389 -15.43 -4.11 13.06
CA GLU A 389 -14.46 -3.20 13.68
C GLU A 389 -13.47 -2.64 12.64
N LEU A 390 -12.93 -3.48 11.77
CA LEU A 390 -12.06 -3.08 10.68
C LEU A 390 -12.73 -2.04 9.77
N VAL A 391 -13.98 -2.28 9.36
CA VAL A 391 -14.74 -1.34 8.53
C VAL A 391 -14.93 0.00 9.25
N TRP A 392 -15.29 -0.03 10.54
CA TRP A 392 -15.47 1.19 11.33
C TRP A 392 -14.17 1.99 11.40
N GLN A 393 -13.06 1.35 11.78
CA GLN A 393 -11.74 2.00 11.83
C GLN A 393 -11.35 2.56 10.46
N LEU A 394 -11.57 1.83 9.37
CA LEU A 394 -11.28 2.29 8.01
C LEU A 394 -12.08 3.53 7.65
N LYS A 395 -13.39 3.57 7.95
CA LYS A 395 -14.23 4.74 7.68
C LYS A 395 -13.75 5.96 8.46
N GLU A 396 -13.50 5.81 9.75
CA GLU A 396 -13.07 6.93 10.60
C GLU A 396 -11.67 7.42 10.22
N MET A 397 -10.71 6.52 10.01
CA MET A 397 -9.35 6.88 9.61
C MET A 397 -9.32 7.55 8.23
N MET A 398 -10.01 7.00 7.23
CA MET A 398 -10.05 7.58 5.88
C MET A 398 -10.68 8.98 5.90
N LYS A 399 -11.76 9.15 6.67
CA LYS A 399 -12.41 10.46 6.85
C LYS A 399 -11.47 11.49 7.45
N LYS A 400 -10.59 11.10 8.39
CA LYS A 400 -9.56 11.98 8.96
C LYS A 400 -8.58 12.48 7.90
N GLY A 401 -8.30 11.71 6.85
CA GLY A 401 -7.49 12.14 5.70
C GLY A 401 -8.28 12.84 4.58
N GLY A 402 -9.59 13.05 4.76
CA GLY A 402 -10.48 13.58 3.73
C GLY A 402 -10.84 12.57 2.63
N PHE A 403 -10.58 11.29 2.84
CA PHE A 403 -10.93 10.20 1.94
C PHE A 403 -12.29 9.60 2.29
N ASN A 404 -12.99 9.09 1.28
CA ASN A 404 -14.28 8.42 1.44
C ASN A 404 -14.24 7.03 0.79
N LEU A 405 -14.52 5.99 1.55
CA LEU A 405 -14.67 4.62 1.06
C LEU A 405 -16.13 4.33 0.74
N ARG A 406 -16.39 3.87 -0.48
CA ARG A 406 -17.73 3.59 -1.01
C ARG A 406 -17.79 2.21 -1.66
N LYS A 407 -19.00 1.85 -2.13
CA LYS A 407 -19.27 0.57 -2.80
C LYS A 407 -18.81 -0.63 -1.99
N TRP A 408 -19.04 -0.59 -0.67
CA TRP A 408 -18.59 -1.70 0.16
C TRP A 408 -19.32 -2.99 -0.22
N GLN A 409 -18.58 -4.09 -0.13
CA GLN A 409 -19.06 -5.43 -0.44
C GLN A 409 -18.49 -6.39 0.59
N SER A 410 -19.25 -7.43 0.93
CA SER A 410 -18.81 -8.48 1.85
C SER A 410 -19.60 -9.77 1.58
N ASN A 411 -19.02 -10.92 1.97
CA ASN A 411 -19.70 -12.21 1.99
C ASN A 411 -20.55 -12.44 3.26
N SER A 412 -20.53 -11.53 4.24
CA SER A 412 -21.37 -11.59 5.45
C SER A 412 -22.52 -10.57 5.42
N GLU A 413 -23.75 -11.04 5.63
CA GLU A 413 -24.91 -10.15 5.77
C GLU A 413 -24.84 -9.25 7.01
N ILE A 414 -24.23 -9.73 8.10
CA ILE A 414 -24.12 -8.97 9.35
C ILE A 414 -23.19 -7.78 9.14
N VAL A 415 -22.04 -8.01 8.49
CA VAL A 415 -21.12 -6.93 8.09
C VAL A 415 -21.85 -5.95 7.20
N ILE A 416 -22.54 -6.40 6.14
CA ILE A 416 -23.30 -5.51 5.24
C ILE A 416 -24.31 -4.66 6.02
N LYS A 417 -25.11 -5.25 6.91
CA LYS A 417 -26.13 -4.52 7.70
C LYS A 417 -25.51 -3.44 8.59
N GLU A 418 -24.39 -3.72 9.23
CA GLU A 418 -23.68 -2.74 10.05
C GLU A 418 -22.99 -1.66 9.20
N VAL A 419 -22.47 -2.01 8.02
CA VAL A 419 -21.94 -1.03 7.07
C VAL A 419 -23.07 -0.16 6.48
N ALA A 420 -24.27 -0.72 6.27
CA ALA A 420 -25.44 -0.14 5.58
C ALA A 420 -26.19 0.95 6.36
N LYS A 421 -25.89 1.16 7.65
CA LYS A 421 -26.43 2.32 8.38
C LYS A 421 -26.06 3.66 7.71
N ASN A 422 -25.09 3.66 6.79
CA ASN A 422 -24.81 4.73 5.83
C ASN A 422 -25.23 4.32 4.40
N LYS A 423 -26.04 5.15 3.74
CA LYS A 423 -26.89 4.93 2.54
C LYS A 423 -26.22 4.49 1.20
N ASP A 424 -25.15 3.70 1.17
CA ASP A 424 -24.49 3.31 -0.09
C ASP A 424 -24.01 1.84 -0.13
N LEU A 425 -24.93 0.85 -0.19
CA LEU A 425 -24.53 -0.56 -0.37
C LEU A 425 -25.40 -1.36 -1.34
N LYS A 426 -24.72 -2.20 -2.13
CA LYS A 426 -25.30 -3.29 -2.91
C LYS A 426 -24.89 -4.62 -2.27
N ARG A 427 -25.83 -5.55 -2.16
CA ARG A 427 -25.61 -6.93 -1.70
C ARG A 427 -24.79 -7.69 -2.74
N VAL A 428 -23.85 -8.53 -2.29
CA VAL A 428 -23.31 -9.63 -3.09
C VAL A 428 -24.42 -10.68 -3.19
N GLN A 429 -25.18 -10.70 -4.29
CA GLN A 429 -26.15 -11.77 -4.54
C GLN A 429 -25.37 -13.03 -4.95
N ASN A 430 -25.79 -14.19 -4.45
CA ASN A 430 -25.11 -15.47 -4.65
C ASN A 430 -25.06 -15.96 -6.11
N ASP A 431 -25.70 -15.25 -7.06
CA ASP A 431 -25.77 -15.65 -8.48
C ASP A 431 -25.13 -14.65 -9.46
N GLU A 432 -24.55 -13.53 -8.99
CA GLU A 432 -23.79 -12.61 -9.85
C GLU A 432 -22.30 -12.72 -9.52
N GLU A 433 -21.52 -13.34 -10.41
CA GLU A 433 -20.05 -13.35 -10.34
C GLU A 433 -19.52 -11.91 -10.28
N ILE A 434 -19.03 -11.51 -9.10
CA ILE A 434 -18.48 -10.18 -8.90
C ILE A 434 -17.03 -10.17 -9.34
N LYS A 435 -16.74 -9.37 -10.38
CA LYS A 435 -15.37 -9.10 -10.81
C LYS A 435 -14.65 -8.24 -9.77
N ILE A 436 -13.67 -8.83 -9.09
CA ILE A 436 -12.77 -8.13 -8.20
C ILE A 436 -11.51 -7.77 -8.99
N LEU A 437 -11.16 -6.48 -9.07
CA LEU A 437 -10.04 -5.98 -9.90
C LEU A 437 -10.12 -6.36 -11.40
N GLY A 438 -11.31 -6.66 -11.90
CA GLY A 438 -11.49 -7.13 -13.28
C GLY A 438 -11.02 -8.57 -13.52
N ILE A 439 -10.65 -9.30 -12.47
CA ILE A 439 -10.29 -10.72 -12.50
C ILE A 439 -11.51 -11.50 -12.02
N GLN A 440 -11.82 -12.57 -12.76
CA GLN A 440 -12.91 -13.51 -12.50
C GLN A 440 -12.37 -14.72 -11.74
#